data_AF-A0A7X7YSJ6-F1
#
_entry.id   AF-A0A7X7YSJ6-F1
#
_cell.length_a   1.000
_cell.length_b   1.000
_cell.length_c   1.000
_cell.angle_alpha   90.00
_cell.angle_beta   90.00
_cell.angle_gamma   90.00
#
_symmetry.space_group_name_H-M   'P 1'
#
loop_
_entity.id
_entity.type
_entity.pdbx_description
1 polymer ?
#
loop_
_entity_poly.entity_id
_entity_poly.type
_entity_poly.pdbx_seq_one_letter_code
_entity_poly.pdbx_strand_id
1 'polypeptide(L)'
;MQNKWAMAIKPVTDVRAEPKFRSERVHQIVFGEIVELLEEQIDNEYLYICDKRVDYRGYVNRNTLHILSEDEHSQLNKLPVLKVSVPFCKTVGGLSFLLPVGSRLYKQSENEYILPNGTVYSLSDSLLNIHSNIIDLALDFLGVPYLWGGISSYGF
;
A
#
# COMPACT_ATOMS: atom_id res chain seq x y z
N MET A 1 20.04 -10.12 13.63
CA MET A 1 19.65 -8.76 13.22
C MET A 1 18.13 -8.72 13.24
N GLN A 2 17.55 -7.69 13.83
CA GLN A 2 16.10 -7.56 13.94
C GLN A 2 15.56 -6.97 12.63
N ASN A 3 14.59 -7.64 12.01
CA ASN A 3 14.03 -7.16 10.75
C ASN A 3 13.29 -5.84 11.00
N LYS A 4 13.61 -4.82 10.20
CA LYS A 4 12.87 -3.55 10.17
C LYS A 4 11.73 -3.65 9.17
N TRP A 5 10.61 -2.99 9.47
CA TRP A 5 9.41 -3.02 8.63
C TRP A 5 8.97 -1.59 8.31
N ALA A 6 8.33 -1.41 7.16
CA ALA A 6 7.75 -0.14 6.77
C ALA A 6 6.40 -0.36 6.09
N MET A 7 5.48 0.58 6.29
CA MET A 7 4.14 0.53 5.71
C MET A 7 3.96 1.61 4.64
N ALA A 8 3.36 1.26 3.51
CA ALA A 8 2.99 2.24 2.49
C ALA A 8 1.86 3.16 2.97
N ILE A 9 2.10 4.47 2.93
CA ILE A 9 1.17 5.51 3.42
C ILE A 9 0.63 6.41 2.29
N LYS A 10 0.96 6.09 1.04
CA LYS A 10 0.39 6.70 -0.17
C LYS A 10 -0.47 5.68 -0.91
N PRO A 11 -1.47 6.11 -1.72
CA PRO A 11 -2.33 5.20 -2.47
C PRO A 11 -1.55 4.14 -3.27
N VAL A 12 -0.48 4.59 -3.93
CA VAL A 12 0.46 3.77 -4.68
C VAL A 12 1.87 4.30 -4.45
N THR A 13 2.79 3.37 -4.30
CA THR A 13 4.21 3.60 -4.07
C THR A 13 5.01 2.83 -5.12
N ASP A 14 5.77 3.53 -5.95
CA ASP A 14 6.61 2.91 -6.96
C ASP A 14 7.87 2.32 -6.36
N VAL A 15 8.17 1.09 -6.73
CA VAL A 15 9.46 0.43 -6.49
C VAL A 15 10.31 0.57 -7.75
N ARG A 16 11.52 1.09 -7.59
CA ARG A 16 12.42 1.49 -8.67
C ARG A 16 13.66 0.57 -8.71
N ALA A 17 14.20 0.36 -9.91
CA ALA A 17 15.44 -0.42 -10.09
C ALA A 17 16.67 0.25 -9.44
N GLU A 18 16.72 1.58 -9.48
CA GLU A 18 17.78 2.42 -8.91
C GLU A 18 17.16 3.53 -8.01
N PRO A 19 17.91 4.07 -7.02
CA PRO A 19 17.44 5.12 -6.11
C PRO A 19 17.40 6.50 -6.78
N LYS A 20 16.66 6.61 -7.88
CA LYS A 20 16.48 7.87 -8.63
C LYS A 20 15.10 7.89 -9.29
N PHE A 21 14.47 9.07 -9.32
CA PHE A 21 13.09 9.21 -9.80
C PHE A 21 12.92 8.77 -11.27
N ARG A 22 13.94 8.98 -12.11
CA ARG A 22 13.94 8.60 -13.53
C ARG A 22 14.28 7.12 -13.78
N SER A 23 14.58 6.35 -12.74
CA SER A 23 14.76 4.91 -12.87
C SER A 23 13.48 4.25 -13.34
N GLU A 24 13.64 3.13 -14.05
CA GLU A 24 12.54 2.21 -14.30
C GLU A 24 11.81 1.87 -13.01
N ARG A 25 10.48 1.83 -13.11
CA ARG A 25 9.60 1.26 -12.10
C ARG A 25 9.48 -0.23 -12.37
N VAL A 26 9.88 -1.02 -11.40
CA VAL A 26 9.99 -2.48 -11.51
C VAL A 26 8.83 -3.19 -10.80
N HIS A 27 8.19 -2.51 -9.84
CA HIS A 27 7.05 -3.03 -9.09
C HIS A 27 6.27 -1.85 -8.46
N GLN A 28 5.11 -2.14 -7.87
CA GLN A 28 4.37 -1.19 -7.04
C GLN A 28 3.94 -1.83 -5.73
N ILE A 29 3.75 -0.99 -4.73
CA ILE A 29 3.15 -1.32 -3.43
C ILE A 29 1.95 -0.39 -3.27
N VAL A 30 0.81 -0.92 -2.83
CA VAL A 30 -0.39 -0.11 -2.59
C VAL A 30 -0.51 0.29 -1.12
N PHE A 31 -1.50 1.11 -0.79
CA PHE A 31 -1.68 1.64 0.57
C PHE A 31 -1.84 0.54 1.63
N GLY A 32 -1.19 0.73 2.77
CA GLY A 32 -1.29 -0.14 3.95
C GLY A 32 -0.53 -1.47 3.85
N GLU A 33 0.13 -1.74 2.72
CA GLU A 33 1.00 -2.90 2.61
C GLU A 33 2.29 -2.70 3.41
N ILE A 34 2.73 -3.76 4.09
CA ILE A 34 3.96 -3.75 4.90
C ILE A 34 5.05 -4.48 4.12
N VAL A 35 6.23 -3.85 4.05
CA VAL A 35 7.43 -4.39 3.41
C VAL A 35 8.58 -4.46 4.40
N GLU A 36 9.52 -5.37 4.14
CA GLU A 36 10.76 -5.43 4.90
C GLU A 36 11.71 -4.32 4.42
N LEU A 37 12.28 -3.58 5.37
CA LEU A 37 13.30 -2.59 5.11
C LEU A 37 14.68 -3.26 5.20
N LEU A 38 15.40 -3.29 4.08
CA LEU A 38 16.71 -3.92 3.96
C LEU A 38 17.83 -2.92 4.25
N GLU A 39 17.79 -1.74 3.63
CA GLU A 39 18.83 -0.72 3.77
C GLU A 39 18.24 0.71 3.69
N GLU A 40 18.84 1.63 4.44
CA GLU A 40 18.61 3.07 4.34
C GLU A 40 19.81 3.69 3.61
N GLN A 41 19.59 4.43 2.52
CA GLN A 41 20.67 5.07 1.75
C GLN A 41 21.25 6.28 2.49
N ILE A 42 22.49 6.64 2.14
CA ILE A 42 23.26 7.73 2.79
C ILE A 42 22.55 9.09 2.69
N ASP A 43 21.82 9.33 1.60
CA ASP A 43 21.09 10.57 1.33
C ASP A 43 19.66 10.59 1.92
N ASN A 44 19.21 9.49 2.52
CA ASN A 44 17.86 9.30 3.09
C ASN A 44 16.68 9.53 2.12
N GLU A 45 16.90 9.71 0.81
CA GLU A 45 15.78 9.92 -0.12
C GLU A 45 15.10 8.61 -0.51
N TYR A 46 15.88 7.52 -0.59
CA TYR A 46 15.41 6.20 -0.99
C TYR A 46 15.68 5.14 0.08
N LEU A 47 14.76 4.19 0.14
CA LEU A 47 14.82 2.99 0.97
C LEU A 47 14.93 1.77 0.07
N TYR A 48 15.85 0.86 0.39
CA TYR A 48 15.89 -0.45 -0.26
C TYR A 48 14.99 -1.41 0.52
N ILE A 49 13.96 -1.93 -0.14
CA ILE A 49 12.91 -2.74 0.50
C ILE A 49 12.77 -4.11 -0.17
N CYS A 50 12.10 -5.03 0.53
CA CYS A 50 11.61 -6.29 0.00
C CYS A 50 10.12 -6.45 0.28
N ASP A 51 9.32 -6.58 -0.77
CA ASP A 51 7.95 -7.07 -0.68
C ASP A 51 7.97 -8.59 -0.53
N LYS A 52 7.86 -9.07 0.71
CA LYS A 52 7.94 -10.50 1.05
C LYS A 52 6.85 -11.37 0.42
N ARG A 53 5.74 -10.79 -0.05
CA ARG A 53 4.64 -11.55 -0.63
C ARG A 53 5.00 -12.13 -2.01
N VAL A 54 5.91 -11.46 -2.70
CA VAL A 54 6.34 -11.79 -4.07
C VAL A 54 7.87 -11.84 -4.22
N ASP A 55 8.61 -11.70 -3.10
CA ASP A 55 10.08 -11.58 -3.02
C ASP A 55 10.66 -10.55 -4.01
N TYR A 56 9.95 -9.43 -4.18
CA TYR A 56 10.37 -8.36 -5.09
C TYR A 56 11.11 -7.27 -4.33
N ARG A 57 12.21 -6.79 -4.89
CA ARG A 57 13.13 -5.85 -4.23
C ARG A 57 13.40 -4.63 -5.09
N GLY A 58 13.67 -3.52 -4.46
CA GLY A 58 14.03 -2.29 -5.15
C GLY A 58 13.99 -1.07 -4.24
N TYR A 59 14.09 0.10 -4.86
CA TYR A 59 14.22 1.37 -4.18
C TYR A 59 12.89 2.12 -4.16
N VAL A 60 12.51 2.64 -3.00
CA VAL A 60 11.28 3.37 -2.78
C VAL A 60 11.59 4.74 -2.21
N ASN A 61 10.88 5.78 -2.66
CA ASN A 61 11.03 7.11 -2.07
C ASN A 61 10.60 7.08 -0.58
N ARG A 62 11.47 7.53 0.32
CA ARG A 62 11.27 7.47 1.78
C ARG A 62 9.94 8.08 2.22
N ASN A 63 9.49 9.16 1.58
CA ASN A 63 8.29 9.92 1.98
C ASN A 63 6.97 9.20 1.64
N THR A 64 7.05 8.04 0.97
CA THR A 64 5.89 7.20 0.65
C THR A 64 5.65 6.08 1.65
N LEU A 65 6.62 5.83 2.54
CA LEU A 65 6.56 4.81 3.57
C LEU A 65 6.63 5.43 4.97
N HIS A 66 6.00 4.77 5.93
CA HIS A 66 6.22 4.99 7.36
C HIS A 66 7.03 3.82 7.91
N ILE A 67 8.23 4.09 8.43
CA ILE A 67 9.05 3.07 9.09
C ILE A 67 8.43 2.74 10.43
N LEU A 68 8.12 1.46 10.64
CA LEU A 68 7.47 0.98 11.84
C LEU A 68 8.50 0.75 12.95
N SER A 69 8.21 1.29 14.12
CA SER A 69 8.76 0.81 15.38
C SER A 69 8.28 -0.61 15.68
N GLU A 70 8.96 -1.30 16.60
CA GLU A 70 8.56 -2.64 17.02
C GLU A 70 7.16 -2.67 17.63
N ASP A 71 6.82 -1.64 18.42
CA ASP A 71 5.50 -1.49 19.02
C ASP A 71 4.41 -1.26 17.97
N GLU A 72 4.63 -0.34 17.02
CA GLU A 72 3.69 -0.10 15.92
C GLU A 72 3.47 -1.37 15.09
N HIS A 73 4.55 -2.08 14.73
CA HIS A 73 4.46 -3.32 13.97
C HIS A 73 3.71 -4.41 14.76
N SER A 74 3.99 -4.56 16.05
CA SER A 74 3.32 -5.52 16.93
C SER A 74 1.83 -5.20 17.12
N GLN A 75 1.47 -3.92 17.22
CA GLN A 75 0.09 -3.47 17.33
C GLN A 75 -0.69 -3.70 16.03
N LEU A 76 -0.15 -3.28 14.88
CA LEU A 76 -0.81 -3.45 13.58
C LEU A 76 -1.07 -4.93 13.26
N ASN A 77 -0.13 -5.82 13.56
CA ASN A 77 -0.29 -7.25 13.34
C ASN A 77 -1.43 -7.90 14.16
N LYS A 78 -1.92 -7.23 15.21
CA LYS A 78 -3.07 -7.69 16.01
C LYS A 78 -4.41 -7.18 15.48
N LEU A 79 -4.41 -6.16 14.62
CA LEU A 79 -5.63 -5.55 14.12
C LEU A 79 -6.21 -6.37 12.96
N PRO A 80 -7.55 -6.51 12.88
CA PRO A 80 -8.19 -7.05 11.69
C PRO A 80 -7.85 -6.18 10.47
N VAL A 81 -7.54 -6.82 9.34
CA VAL A 81 -7.24 -6.13 8.09
C VAL A 81 -8.38 -6.30 7.11
N LEU A 82 -8.89 -5.18 6.61
CA LEU A 82 -9.80 -5.16 5.48
C LEU A 82 -9.02 -4.89 4.19
N LYS A 83 -9.31 -5.65 3.13
CA LYS A 83 -8.74 -5.43 1.80
C LYS A 83 -9.79 -4.75 0.90
N VAL A 84 -9.42 -3.64 0.26
CA VAL A 84 -10.27 -2.97 -0.72
C VAL A 84 -10.51 -3.91 -1.91
N SER A 85 -11.79 -4.18 -2.21
CA SER A 85 -12.21 -5.15 -3.23
C SER A 85 -12.78 -4.52 -4.51
N VAL A 86 -13.08 -3.22 -4.46
CA VAL A 86 -13.53 -2.41 -5.61
C VAL A 86 -12.34 -1.72 -6.29
N PRO A 87 -12.47 -1.25 -7.55
CA PRO A 87 -11.38 -0.54 -8.23
C PRO A 87 -10.85 0.65 -7.44
N PHE A 88 -11.75 1.46 -6.87
CA PHE A 88 -11.37 2.58 -6.03
C PHE A 88 -12.33 2.77 -4.86
N CYS A 89 -11.81 3.20 -3.72
CA CYS A 89 -12.63 3.70 -2.61
C CYS A 89 -12.02 4.97 -2.03
N LYS A 90 -12.87 5.91 -1.61
CA LYS A 90 -12.43 7.18 -1.05
C LYS A 90 -12.37 7.12 0.48
N THR A 91 -11.28 7.61 1.04
CA THR A 91 -11.13 7.85 2.49
C THR A 91 -11.58 9.25 2.87
N VAL A 92 -12.02 9.41 4.12
CA VAL A 92 -12.39 10.68 4.74
C VAL A 92 -11.85 10.77 6.17
N GLY A 93 -11.80 11.99 6.73
CA GLY A 93 -11.27 12.24 8.08
C GLY A 93 -9.79 12.59 8.05
N GLY A 94 -8.96 11.88 8.81
CA GLY A 94 -7.52 12.13 8.88
C GLY A 94 -6.76 11.92 7.56
N LEU A 95 -7.37 11.27 6.57
CA LEU A 95 -6.86 11.10 5.22
C LEU A 95 -7.96 11.33 4.19
N SER A 96 -7.60 11.95 3.07
CA SER A 96 -8.47 12.10 1.90
C SER A 96 -7.75 11.57 0.67
N PHE A 97 -7.87 10.27 0.45
CA PHE A 97 -7.26 9.54 -0.66
C PHE A 97 -8.31 8.80 -1.47
N LEU A 98 -7.98 8.54 -2.72
CA LEU A 98 -8.62 7.51 -3.53
C LEU A 98 -7.72 6.28 -3.48
N LEU A 99 -8.14 5.23 -2.78
CA LEU A 99 -7.34 4.03 -2.59
C LEU A 99 -7.64 3.02 -3.70
N PRO A 100 -6.63 2.39 -4.32
CA PRO A 100 -6.84 1.37 -5.33
C PRO A 100 -7.27 0.04 -4.71
N VAL A 101 -7.72 -0.88 -5.57
CA VAL A 101 -7.95 -2.28 -5.21
C VAL A 101 -6.72 -2.86 -4.52
N GLY A 102 -6.96 -3.70 -3.53
CA GLY A 102 -5.89 -4.38 -2.81
C GLY A 102 -5.26 -3.61 -1.65
N SER A 103 -5.57 -2.32 -1.50
CA SER A 103 -5.19 -1.53 -0.32
C SER A 103 -5.63 -2.24 0.96
N ARG A 104 -4.78 -2.19 2.00
CA ARG A 104 -5.00 -2.85 3.30
C ARG A 104 -5.32 -1.81 4.37
N LEU A 105 -6.45 -1.98 5.05
CA LEU A 105 -6.94 -1.05 6.07
C LEU A 105 -6.99 -1.76 7.42
N TYR A 106 -6.29 -1.23 8.41
CA TYR A 106 -6.20 -1.82 9.75
C TYR A 106 -7.36 -1.29 10.60
N LYS A 107 -8.32 -2.18 10.91
CA LYS A 107 -9.59 -1.82 11.55
C LYS A 107 -9.39 -1.54 13.04
N GLN A 108 -9.75 -0.33 13.48
CA GLN A 108 -9.78 0.06 14.89
C GLN A 108 -11.18 -0.11 15.49
N SER A 109 -12.22 0.29 14.76
CA SER A 109 -13.62 0.18 15.18
C SER A 109 -14.55 0.01 13.96
N GLU A 110 -15.88 0.10 14.15
CA GLU A 110 -16.85 0.08 13.05
C GLU A 110 -16.63 1.26 12.09
N ASN A 111 -16.17 0.97 10.87
CA ASN A 111 -15.81 1.95 9.83
C ASN A 111 -14.70 2.95 10.21
N GLU A 112 -13.86 2.64 11.21
CA GLU A 112 -12.66 3.41 11.53
C GLU A 112 -11.40 2.57 11.36
N TYR A 113 -10.41 3.18 10.72
CA TYR A 113 -9.13 2.58 10.41
C TYR A 113 -8.01 3.49 10.89
N ILE A 114 -6.87 2.90 11.22
CA ILE A 114 -5.76 3.60 11.85
C ILE A 114 -4.46 3.45 11.06
N LEU A 115 -3.69 4.53 11.00
CA LEU A 115 -2.29 4.54 10.56
C LEU A 115 -1.33 4.34 11.74
N PRO A 116 -0.09 3.87 11.51
CA PRO A 116 0.90 3.67 12.56
C PRO A 116 1.15 4.92 13.41
N ASN A 117 1.12 6.11 12.79
CA ASN A 117 1.28 7.39 13.47
C ASN A 117 0.05 7.84 14.29
N GLY A 118 -0.98 6.99 14.45
CA GLY A 118 -2.20 7.28 15.19
C GLY A 118 -3.27 8.04 14.41
N THR A 119 -3.04 8.37 13.14
CA THR A 119 -4.06 9.04 12.31
C THR A 119 -5.23 8.10 12.04
N VAL A 120 -6.43 8.51 12.44
CA VAL A 120 -7.68 7.77 12.19
C VAL A 120 -8.39 8.30 10.96
N TYR A 121 -8.90 7.39 10.14
CA TYR A 121 -9.67 7.69 8.93
C TYR A 121 -10.81 6.70 8.75
N SER A 122 -11.79 7.08 7.94
CA SER A 122 -12.95 6.26 7.60
C SER A 122 -13.11 6.21 6.09
N LEU A 123 -14.10 5.46 5.62
CA LEU A 123 -14.43 5.36 4.20
C LEU A 123 -15.77 6.02 3.94
N SER A 124 -15.88 6.74 2.81
CA SER A 124 -17.15 7.30 2.36
C SER A 124 -17.99 6.30 1.57
N ASP A 125 -17.34 5.30 0.98
CA ASP A 125 -17.95 4.40 0.00
C ASP A 125 -18.18 3.01 0.60
N SER A 126 -19.21 2.31 0.10
CA SER A 126 -19.38 0.89 0.37
C SER A 126 -18.23 0.10 -0.26
N LEU A 127 -17.59 -0.77 0.53
CA LEU A 127 -16.39 -1.51 0.15
C LEU A 127 -16.64 -2.83 -0.56
N LEU A 128 -17.92 -3.19 -0.70
CA LEU A 128 -18.35 -4.52 -1.08
C LEU A 128 -19.05 -4.45 -2.44
N ASN A 129 -18.27 -4.67 -3.50
CA ASN A 129 -18.79 -5.46 -4.61
C ASN A 129 -18.39 -6.91 -4.34
N ILE A 130 -19.34 -7.69 -3.84
CA ILE A 130 -19.15 -9.15 -3.76
C ILE A 130 -19.41 -9.68 -5.16
N HIS A 131 -18.35 -9.77 -5.96
CA HIS A 131 -18.42 -10.49 -7.21
C HIS A 131 -18.55 -11.99 -6.94
N SER A 132 -19.47 -12.64 -7.65
CA SER A 132 -19.70 -14.07 -7.53
C SER A 132 -18.58 -14.91 -8.16
N ASN A 133 -17.81 -14.31 -9.07
CA ASN A 133 -16.73 -14.97 -9.81
C ASN A 133 -15.62 -13.97 -10.22
N ILE A 134 -14.48 -14.51 -10.65
CA ILE A 134 -13.29 -13.73 -11.05
C ILE A 134 -13.48 -12.95 -12.36
N ILE A 135 -14.39 -13.39 -13.24
CA ILE A 135 -14.65 -12.72 -14.52
C ILE A 135 -15.34 -11.38 -14.26
N ASP A 136 -16.37 -11.37 -13.41
CA ASP A 136 -17.07 -10.14 -13.01
C ASP A 136 -16.10 -9.14 -12.38
N LEU A 137 -15.21 -9.63 -11.50
CA LEU A 137 -14.16 -8.79 -10.90
C LEU A 137 -13.19 -8.25 -11.97
N ALA A 138 -12.81 -9.06 -12.96
CA ALA A 138 -11.92 -8.61 -14.03
C ALA A 138 -12.57 -7.53 -14.92
N LEU A 139 -13.89 -7.62 -15.14
CA LEU A 139 -14.65 -6.64 -15.91
C LEU A 139 -14.70 -5.26 -15.24
N ASP A 140 -14.65 -5.19 -13.91
CA ASP A 140 -14.54 -3.93 -13.16
C ASP A 140 -13.25 -3.15 -13.50
N PHE A 141 -12.22 -3.80 -14.04
CA PHE A 141 -10.96 -3.19 -14.47
C PHE A 141 -10.86 -2.97 -15.99
N LEU A 142 -11.93 -3.25 -16.74
CA LEU A 142 -11.94 -3.02 -18.18
C LEU A 142 -11.76 -1.52 -18.47
N GLY A 143 -10.75 -1.18 -19.28
CA GLY A 143 -10.42 0.21 -19.63
C GLY A 143 -9.41 0.87 -18.69
N VAL A 144 -8.95 0.20 -17.63
CA VAL A 144 -7.78 0.65 -16.87
C VAL A 144 -6.56 0.67 -17.80
N PRO A 145 -5.79 1.76 -17.87
CA PRO A 145 -4.68 1.88 -18.80
C PRO A 145 -3.55 0.90 -18.45
N TYR A 146 -2.86 0.45 -19.49
CA TYR A 146 -1.61 -0.26 -19.32
C TYR A 146 -0.54 0.66 -18.72
N LEU A 147 0.25 0.13 -17.80
CA LEU A 147 1.24 0.89 -17.05
C LEU A 147 2.40 -0.03 -16.63
N TRP A 148 3.51 -0.07 -17.39
CA TRP A 148 4.69 -0.94 -17.18
C TRP A 148 5.24 -1.03 -15.73
N GLY A 149 5.00 -2.15 -15.04
CA GLY A 149 5.37 -2.32 -13.62
C GLY A 149 4.28 -1.87 -12.65
N GLY A 150 3.05 -1.72 -13.14
CA GLY A 150 1.86 -1.37 -12.37
C GLY A 150 1.18 -2.59 -11.79
N ILE A 151 0.59 -2.44 -10.61
CA ILE A 151 -0.15 -3.52 -9.95
C ILE A 151 -1.46 -3.02 -9.31
N SER A 152 -1.99 -1.88 -9.76
CA SER A 152 -3.11 -1.21 -9.11
C SER A 152 -4.14 -0.71 -10.12
N SER A 153 -5.32 -0.31 -9.62
CA SER A 153 -6.39 0.26 -10.46
C SER A 153 -6.01 1.55 -11.18
N TYR A 154 -4.90 2.20 -10.83
CA TYR A 154 -4.35 3.35 -11.57
C TYR A 154 -3.67 2.92 -12.89
N GLY A 155 -3.34 1.65 -13.01
CA GLY A 155 -2.75 1.02 -14.19
C GLY A 155 -2.03 -0.28 -13.82
N PHE A 156 -2.19 -1.28 -14.68
CA PHE A 156 -1.58 -2.61 -14.58
C PHE A 156 -0.49 -2.80 -15.65
#